data_AF-A0AAV1JB68-F1
#
_entry.id   AF-A0AAV1JB68-F1
#
_cell.length_a   1.000
_cell.length_b   1.000
_cell.length_c   1.000
_cell.angle_alpha   90.00
_cell.angle_beta   90.00
_cell.angle_gamma   90.00
#
_symmetry.space_group_name_H-M   'P 1'
#
loop_
_entity.id
_entity.type
_entity.pdbx_description
1 polymer ?
#
loop_
_entity_poly.entity_id
_entity_poly.type
_entity_poly.pdbx_seq_one_letter_code
_entity_poly.pdbx_strand_id
1 'polypeptide(L)'
;MDHDSLEKTTSSSPMLPKDDKVVIISPCNGKILIREDTVLQGCVGCGRAQFTCSGIKKQWSVLCWGQQMDRRYYLFLTLLSATFVLSLIGTIFFCFTNTINDAILSNMAIRNNSIAFSMWRRPTVRPLMKVHLFNYTNWHRVRDGIDNKFHVEDIGPYVYSQQLERVNIKFEGDKLTYQERNNFRFLPELSAGPHFDQIRVPNLPLLGVISKALELPNILQFPLINSLRFVNHHDAFLTLPVHRFLWGYDDDIINTAKPFLSLNGQLKFENFGLLVTKNGTVSDRLTINTGENDKDKMNILEKFNGDDRLPYWGSSECNSIEGSDGTIFPPSMLDKNRTLFVFYGNLCRRLPFNYVKDVEISDGIELLRYSMPKTVFDDPANYPPNQCYCDIDTGSCPPRGVIDITTCTMGAPLLASFPHFYLGDPKLREPFVGLEPKPELHDSYLDIHPTLGISLNGKSSLQLNIIVRKTPLLNSLSFLKDGMILPVAWIEMTVDELPESLRTLVYHGTYSTAAAQLGLTVFFILALIVSGSCLFIMLVTRRRKPCASVKVIPTEEAKPQLS
;
A
#
# COMPACT_ATOMS: atom_id res chain seq x y z
N MET A 1 49.12 45.94 -4.29
CA MET A 1 50.39 45.39 -4.78
C MET A 1 49.97 44.41 -5.85
N ASP A 2 50.00 44.76 -7.14
CA ASP A 2 51.08 45.45 -7.82
C ASP A 2 50.63 46.58 -8.75
N HIS A 3 51.50 47.59 -8.75
CA HIS A 3 51.56 48.69 -9.70
C HIS A 3 52.19 48.18 -11.00
N ASP A 4 51.63 48.57 -12.15
CA ASP A 4 52.49 48.86 -13.30
C ASP A 4 51.88 49.99 -14.14
N SER A 5 52.62 51.10 -14.16
CA SER A 5 52.27 52.36 -14.81
C SER A 5 53.20 52.57 -15.99
N LEU A 6 52.67 52.45 -17.21
CA LEU A 6 53.40 52.68 -18.45
C LEU A 6 53.28 54.14 -18.92
N GLU A 7 54.43 54.80 -18.95
CA GLU A 7 54.94 55.78 -19.91
C GLU A 7 54.09 57.00 -20.37
N LYS A 8 54.60 58.16 -19.94
CA LYS A 8 54.46 59.46 -20.60
C LYS A 8 55.14 59.43 -21.97
N THR A 9 54.41 59.84 -23.02
CA THR A 9 55.03 60.43 -24.21
C THR A 9 54.37 61.75 -24.54
N THR A 10 55.17 62.80 -24.49
CA THR A 10 54.89 64.19 -24.85
C THR A 10 54.56 64.32 -26.35
N SER A 11 53.37 64.83 -26.67
CA SER A 11 53.00 65.27 -28.02
C SER A 11 52.91 66.78 -28.06
N SER A 12 53.81 67.38 -28.82
CA SER A 12 53.90 68.80 -29.15
C SER A 12 52.65 69.31 -29.87
N SER A 13 52.07 70.39 -29.35
CA SER A 13 51.01 71.18 -29.98
C SER A 13 51.52 71.90 -31.24
N PRO A 14 50.78 71.90 -32.36
CA PRO A 14 50.82 73.00 -33.31
C PRO A 14 49.84 74.09 -32.87
N MET A 15 50.35 75.30 -32.66
CA MET A 15 49.53 76.50 -32.42
C MET A 15 48.72 76.83 -33.69
N LEU A 16 47.40 76.95 -33.54
CA LEU A 16 46.50 77.62 -34.49
C LEU A 16 46.04 78.96 -33.89
N PRO A 17 45.79 79.99 -34.72
CA PRO A 17 45.51 81.34 -34.24
C PRO A 17 44.15 81.47 -33.55
N LYS A 18 44.05 82.53 -32.74
CA LYS A 18 42.93 82.95 -31.91
C LYS A 18 41.60 83.06 -32.67
N ASP A 19 40.55 82.88 -31.86
CA ASP A 19 39.13 83.17 -32.07
C ASP A 19 38.32 82.10 -32.81
N ASP A 20 37.87 81.10 -32.05
CA ASP A 20 36.48 80.64 -32.04
C ASP A 20 36.31 79.54 -30.96
N LYS A 21 35.46 79.79 -29.95
CA LYS A 21 35.12 78.81 -28.91
C LYS A 21 33.98 77.92 -29.44
N VAL A 22 34.21 76.61 -29.51
CA VAL A 22 33.23 75.60 -29.96
C VAL A 22 32.98 74.59 -28.84
N VAL A 23 31.71 74.28 -28.56
CA VAL A 23 31.32 73.20 -27.64
C VAL A 23 31.02 71.93 -28.43
N ILE A 24 31.66 70.81 -28.05
CA ILE A 24 31.49 69.49 -28.69
C ILE A 24 30.60 68.63 -27.81
N ILE A 25 29.47 68.14 -28.33
CA ILE A 25 28.72 67.03 -27.72
C ILE A 25 28.72 65.86 -28.70
N SER A 26 29.14 64.69 -28.23
CA SER A 26 29.29 63.49 -29.05
C SER A 26 28.35 62.38 -28.55
N PRO A 27 27.27 62.05 -29.27
CA PRO A 27 26.65 60.74 -29.18
C PRO A 27 27.23 59.83 -30.27
N CYS A 28 27.49 58.56 -29.91
CA CYS A 28 28.17 57.58 -30.75
C CYS A 28 27.73 57.59 -32.22
N ASN A 29 28.70 57.86 -33.10
CA ASN A 29 28.69 57.80 -34.56
C ASN A 29 28.07 58.97 -35.35
N GLY A 30 28.41 60.22 -35.00
CA GLY A 30 28.36 61.37 -35.93
C GLY A 30 28.52 62.72 -35.25
N LYS A 31 29.44 63.58 -35.73
CA LYS A 31 29.65 64.94 -35.18
C LYS A 31 28.60 65.90 -35.75
N ILE A 32 27.96 66.70 -34.90
CA ILE A 32 27.13 67.85 -35.30
C ILE A 32 27.75 69.11 -34.68
N LEU A 33 27.91 70.17 -35.47
CA LEU A 33 28.43 71.48 -35.04
C LEU A 33 27.27 72.44 -34.83
N ILE A 34 27.23 73.13 -33.68
CA ILE A 34 26.26 74.20 -33.39
C ILE A 34 27.03 75.42 -32.85
N ARG A 35 26.61 76.62 -33.28
CA ARG A 35 27.20 77.92 -32.90
C ARG A 35 26.63 78.42 -31.56
N GLU A 36 27.44 79.11 -30.77
CA GLU A 36 27.13 79.53 -29.38
C GLU A 36 26.01 80.59 -29.29
N ASP A 37 25.67 81.24 -30.40
CA ASP A 37 24.68 82.32 -30.52
C ASP A 37 23.20 81.83 -30.50
N THR A 38 22.96 80.56 -30.20
CA THR A 38 21.61 79.98 -30.17
C THR A 38 21.01 80.08 -28.77
N VAL A 39 20.18 81.12 -28.52
CA VAL A 39 19.40 81.25 -27.28
C VAL A 39 18.25 80.24 -27.28
N LEU A 40 18.38 79.15 -26.52
CA LEU A 40 17.28 78.23 -26.20
C LEU A 40 16.56 78.73 -24.94
N GLN A 41 15.50 79.52 -25.13
CA GLN A 41 14.62 79.95 -24.05
C GLN A 41 13.41 79.01 -23.96
N GLY A 42 13.23 78.39 -22.77
CA GLY A 42 11.97 77.76 -22.34
C GLY A 42 11.77 76.30 -22.76
N CYS A 43 12.36 75.36 -22.04
CA CYS A 43 11.95 73.95 -22.09
C CYS A 43 11.19 73.55 -20.82
N VAL A 44 9.88 73.77 -20.81
CA VAL A 44 8.93 73.07 -19.93
C VAL A 44 7.65 72.83 -20.73
N GLY A 45 7.22 71.57 -20.83
CA GLY A 45 5.87 71.20 -21.27
C GLY A 45 5.82 70.51 -22.64
N CYS A 46 5.80 69.18 -22.61
CA CYS A 46 5.56 68.33 -23.77
C CYS A 46 4.06 68.39 -24.15
N GLY A 47 3.72 69.11 -25.22
CA GLY A 47 2.36 69.18 -25.77
C GLY A 47 2.40 69.43 -27.27
N ARG A 48 1.65 68.63 -28.03
CA ARG A 48 1.56 68.63 -29.51
C ARG A 48 1.50 70.04 -30.10
N ALA A 49 2.47 70.41 -30.94
CA ALA A 49 2.36 71.55 -31.84
C ALA A 49 2.97 71.21 -33.21
N GLN A 50 2.24 71.49 -34.29
CA GLN A 50 2.77 71.56 -35.65
C GLN A 50 3.41 72.94 -35.84
N PHE A 51 4.60 72.98 -36.43
CA PHE A 51 5.28 74.23 -36.78
C PHE A 51 5.30 74.41 -38.30
N THR A 52 4.89 75.58 -38.77
CA THR A 52 5.15 76.09 -40.12
C THR A 52 6.17 77.21 -40.01
N CYS A 53 7.38 76.99 -40.55
CA CYS A 53 8.39 78.06 -40.67
C CYS A 53 8.20 78.76 -42.01
N SER A 54 7.75 80.02 -42.00
CA SER A 54 7.78 80.88 -43.19
C SER A 54 9.06 81.73 -43.17
N GLY A 55 9.84 81.63 -44.25
CA GLY A 55 10.92 82.55 -44.56
C GLY A 55 12.24 82.25 -43.84
N ILE A 56 13.04 81.33 -44.40
CA ILE A 56 14.53 81.35 -44.44
C ILE A 56 14.97 80.24 -45.41
N LYS A 57 15.72 80.61 -46.46
CA LYS A 57 16.42 79.68 -47.37
C LYS A 57 17.73 79.24 -46.72
N LYS A 58 17.74 78.05 -46.13
CA LYS A 58 18.82 77.03 -46.10
C LYS A 58 18.61 76.11 -44.89
N GLN A 59 18.72 74.81 -45.19
CA GLN A 59 18.53 73.61 -44.36
C GLN A 59 18.74 73.78 -42.86
N TRP A 60 17.71 73.52 -42.05
CA TRP A 60 17.83 72.79 -40.78
C TRP A 60 16.53 72.04 -40.48
N SER A 61 16.65 70.80 -40.00
CA SER A 61 15.55 69.99 -39.47
C SER A 61 15.68 69.91 -37.95
N VAL A 62 14.66 70.37 -37.22
CA VAL A 62 14.60 70.24 -35.76
C VAL A 62 14.31 68.78 -35.38
N LEU A 63 15.16 68.24 -34.50
CA LEU A 63 15.13 66.85 -34.07
C LEU A 63 14.42 66.76 -32.72
N CYS A 64 13.15 66.34 -32.72
CA CYS A 64 12.45 66.02 -31.46
C CYS A 64 12.88 64.63 -30.99
N TRP A 65 13.49 64.57 -29.81
CA TRP A 65 13.74 63.32 -29.10
C TRP A 65 12.52 62.93 -28.26
N GLY A 66 12.02 61.74 -28.53
CA GLY A 66 11.08 61.05 -27.66
C GLY A 66 11.34 59.55 -27.80
N GLN A 67 11.83 58.92 -26.73
CA GLN A 67 11.81 57.46 -26.62
C GLN A 67 10.35 57.06 -26.56
N GLN A 68 9.75 56.72 -27.72
CA GLN A 68 8.37 56.27 -27.78
C GLN A 68 8.31 54.91 -27.05
N MET A 69 8.01 54.96 -25.75
CA MET A 69 7.77 53.77 -24.95
C MET A 69 6.53 53.08 -25.53
N ASP A 70 6.76 52.05 -26.35
CA ASP A 70 5.70 51.17 -26.83
C ASP A 70 5.14 50.41 -25.61
N ARG A 71 4.19 51.02 -24.90
CA ARG A 71 3.49 50.42 -23.72
C ARG A 71 2.99 49.01 -24.05
N ARG A 72 2.58 48.78 -25.30
CA ARG A 72 2.19 47.47 -25.82
C ARG A 72 3.34 46.46 -25.81
N TYR A 73 4.55 46.85 -26.21
CA TYR A 73 5.74 45.98 -26.22
C TYR A 73 6.09 45.52 -24.81
N TYR A 74 6.18 46.43 -23.84
CA TYR A 74 6.48 46.06 -22.46
C TYR A 74 5.39 45.20 -21.84
N LEU A 75 4.12 45.45 -22.17
CA LEU A 75 3.00 44.63 -21.70
C LEU A 75 3.04 43.21 -22.28
N PHE A 76 3.36 43.06 -23.58
CA PHE A 76 3.61 41.75 -24.19
C PHE A 76 4.83 41.06 -23.59
N LEU A 77 5.92 41.80 -23.35
CA LEU A 77 7.13 41.25 -22.74
C LEU A 77 6.84 40.71 -21.34
N THR A 78 6.12 41.48 -20.51
CA THR A 78 5.76 41.05 -19.16
C THR A 78 4.84 39.84 -19.17
N LEU A 79 3.89 39.79 -20.10
CA LEU A 79 2.98 38.66 -20.23
C LEU A 79 3.75 37.40 -20.66
N LEU A 80 4.62 37.52 -21.66
CA LEU A 80 5.39 36.41 -22.21
C LEU A 80 6.47 35.92 -21.22
N SER A 81 7.08 36.82 -20.45
CA SER A 81 7.99 36.45 -19.36
C SER A 81 7.23 35.75 -18.23
N ALA A 82 6.04 36.22 -17.88
CA ALA A 82 5.23 35.57 -16.84
C ALA A 82 4.79 34.17 -17.27
N THR A 83 4.35 33.99 -18.51
CA THR A 83 4.00 32.66 -19.04
C THR A 83 5.22 31.74 -19.14
N PHE A 84 6.40 32.26 -19.52
CA PHE A 84 7.64 31.48 -19.50
C PHE A 84 8.01 31.02 -18.08
N VAL A 85 7.95 31.92 -17.09
CA VAL A 85 8.25 31.58 -15.69
C VAL A 85 7.24 30.56 -15.15
N LEU A 86 5.95 30.75 -15.39
CA LEU A 86 4.91 29.78 -15.00
C LEU A 86 5.10 28.43 -15.68
N SER A 87 5.45 28.42 -16.97
CA SER A 87 5.71 27.17 -17.71
C SER A 87 6.97 26.47 -17.22
N LEU A 88 8.00 27.23 -16.82
CA LEU A 88 9.22 26.69 -16.23
C LEU A 88 8.94 26.06 -14.87
N ILE A 89 8.19 26.75 -14.00
CA ILE A 89 7.75 26.22 -12.70
C ILE A 89 6.93 24.94 -12.92
N GLY A 90 5.94 24.98 -13.82
CA GLY A 90 5.12 23.81 -14.14
C GLY A 90 5.95 22.64 -14.66
N THR A 91 6.89 22.88 -15.57
CA THR A 91 7.77 21.84 -16.12
C THR A 91 8.64 21.22 -15.02
N ILE A 92 9.26 22.05 -14.17
CA ILE A 92 10.06 21.56 -13.05
C ILE A 92 9.19 20.70 -12.12
N PHE A 93 8.00 21.19 -11.79
CA PHE A 93 7.06 20.51 -10.91
C PHE A 93 6.61 19.15 -11.46
N PHE A 94 6.11 19.09 -12.70
CA PHE A 94 5.54 17.85 -13.25
C PHE A 94 6.59 16.86 -13.80
N CYS A 95 7.77 17.32 -14.25
CA CYS A 95 8.81 16.42 -14.75
C CYS A 95 9.67 15.82 -13.64
N PHE A 96 9.95 16.59 -12.58
CA PHE A 96 10.92 16.18 -11.56
C PHE A 96 10.28 15.81 -10.22
N THR A 97 8.96 15.88 -10.09
CA THR A 97 8.27 15.46 -8.86
C THR A 97 7.14 14.48 -9.15
N ASN A 98 6.88 13.58 -8.19
CA ASN A 98 5.77 12.63 -8.24
C ASN A 98 4.53 13.17 -7.52
N THR A 99 4.23 14.47 -7.67
CA THR A 99 3.26 15.15 -6.79
C THR A 99 1.86 14.56 -6.86
N ILE A 100 1.42 14.11 -8.03
CA ILE A 100 0.09 13.51 -8.18
C ILE A 100 0.03 12.17 -7.45
N ASN A 101 1.04 11.32 -7.60
CA ASN A 101 1.14 10.05 -6.87
C ASN A 101 1.24 10.30 -5.36
N ASP A 102 2.05 11.25 -4.91
CA ASP A 102 2.16 11.61 -3.50
C ASP A 102 0.84 12.18 -2.95
N ALA A 103 0.09 12.95 -3.74
CA ALA A 103 -1.23 13.43 -3.37
C ALA A 103 -2.24 12.27 -3.27
N ILE A 104 -2.19 11.29 -4.16
CA ILE A 104 -3.04 10.08 -4.09
C ILE A 104 -2.72 9.30 -2.81
N LEU A 105 -1.44 9.02 -2.54
CA LEU A 105 -1.01 8.29 -1.35
C LEU A 105 -1.35 9.04 -0.06
N SER A 106 -1.20 10.36 -0.05
CA SER A 106 -1.61 11.20 1.08
C SER A 106 -3.12 11.15 1.35
N ASN A 107 -3.93 11.00 0.30
CA ASN A 107 -5.38 10.80 0.43
C ASN A 107 -5.78 9.38 0.87
N MET A 108 -4.86 8.41 0.80
CA MET A 108 -5.08 7.05 1.33
C MET A 108 -4.79 6.94 2.82
N ALA A 109 -4.11 7.91 3.43
CA ALA A 109 -3.85 7.93 4.86
C ALA A 109 -5.16 7.88 5.66
N ILE A 110 -5.17 7.07 6.73
CA ILE A 110 -6.39 6.78 7.50
C ILE A 110 -6.66 7.92 8.47
N ARG A 111 -7.30 8.99 7.97
CA ARG A 111 -7.69 10.16 8.78
C ARG A 111 -9.16 10.10 9.19
N ASN A 112 -9.45 10.58 10.39
CA ASN A 112 -10.83 10.69 10.85
C ASN A 112 -11.67 11.53 9.85
N ASN A 113 -12.89 11.07 9.54
CA ASN A 113 -13.80 11.65 8.53
C ASN A 113 -13.29 11.68 7.07
N SER A 114 -12.23 10.93 6.72
CA SER A 114 -11.79 10.76 5.33
C SER A 114 -12.57 9.65 4.59
N ILE A 115 -12.53 9.69 3.25
CA ILE A 115 -13.05 8.60 2.41
C ILE A 115 -12.24 7.32 2.62
N ALA A 116 -10.91 7.44 2.74
CA ALA A 116 -10.05 6.30 3.04
C ALA A 116 -10.45 5.62 4.37
N PHE A 117 -10.74 6.41 5.41
CA PHE A 117 -11.24 5.87 6.68
C PHE A 117 -12.60 5.19 6.56
N SER A 118 -13.54 5.72 5.77
CA SER A 118 -14.85 5.09 5.61
C SER A 118 -14.76 3.75 4.88
N MET A 119 -13.94 3.67 3.82
CA MET A 119 -13.64 2.44 3.09
C MET A 119 -12.85 1.44 3.94
N TRP A 120 -11.86 1.90 4.70
CA TRP A 120 -11.11 1.08 5.63
C TRP A 120 -12.03 0.55 6.75
N ARG A 121 -12.90 1.37 7.31
CA ARG A 121 -13.80 0.94 8.39
C ARG A 121 -14.80 -0.12 7.93
N ARG A 122 -15.34 0.04 6.72
CA ARG A 122 -16.33 -0.87 6.11
C ARG A 122 -15.94 -1.14 4.65
N PRO A 123 -15.03 -2.10 4.40
CA PRO A 123 -14.64 -2.44 3.04
C PRO A 123 -15.83 -2.96 2.23
N THR A 124 -15.89 -2.56 0.96
CA THR A 124 -16.94 -2.99 0.04
C THR A 124 -16.72 -4.40 -0.49
N VAL A 125 -15.46 -4.85 -0.52
CA VAL A 125 -15.06 -6.21 -0.89
C VAL A 125 -15.58 -7.19 0.16
N ARG A 126 -16.14 -8.31 -0.31
CA ARG A 126 -16.65 -9.39 0.53
C ARG A 126 -15.91 -10.68 0.20
N PRO A 127 -14.85 -11.02 0.95
CA PRO A 127 -14.16 -12.29 0.76
C PRO A 127 -15.12 -13.48 0.94
N LEU A 128 -14.85 -14.55 0.22
CA LEU A 128 -15.51 -15.84 0.42
C LEU A 128 -14.61 -16.74 1.26
N MET A 129 -15.17 -17.28 2.32
CA MET A 129 -14.59 -18.35 3.12
C MET A 129 -15.16 -19.68 2.65
N LYS A 130 -14.31 -20.53 2.09
CA LYS A 130 -14.65 -21.87 1.64
C LYS A 130 -14.07 -22.88 2.63
N VAL A 131 -14.94 -23.60 3.33
CA VAL A 131 -14.53 -24.55 4.37
C VAL A 131 -14.68 -25.98 3.85
N HIS A 132 -13.61 -26.75 3.96
CA HIS A 132 -13.55 -28.16 3.65
C HIS A 132 -13.29 -28.96 4.93
N LEU A 133 -14.04 -30.04 5.12
CA LEU A 133 -14.04 -30.83 6.35
C LEU A 133 -13.59 -32.25 6.06
N PHE A 134 -12.71 -32.80 6.90
CA PHE A 134 -12.26 -34.18 6.77
C PHE A 134 -13.24 -35.11 7.51
N ASN A 135 -14.03 -35.85 6.74
CA ASN A 135 -15.04 -36.79 7.24
C ASN A 135 -14.44 -38.21 7.41
N TYR A 136 -14.44 -38.72 8.64
CA TYR A 136 -13.85 -40.01 9.00
C TYR A 136 -14.88 -41.14 8.86
N THR A 137 -14.91 -41.82 7.72
CA THR A 137 -15.98 -42.78 7.42
C THR A 137 -15.85 -44.10 8.18
N ASN A 138 -14.64 -44.53 8.51
CA ASN A 138 -14.35 -45.83 9.13
C ASN A 138 -13.78 -45.75 10.55
N TRP A 139 -13.90 -44.63 11.27
CA TRP A 139 -13.24 -44.47 12.58
C TRP A 139 -13.59 -45.57 13.60
N HIS A 140 -14.83 -46.07 13.59
CA HIS A 140 -15.27 -47.19 14.43
C HIS A 140 -14.51 -48.48 14.10
N ARG A 141 -14.26 -48.75 12.81
CA ARG A 141 -13.54 -49.95 12.37
C ARG A 141 -12.07 -49.90 12.78
N VAL A 142 -11.47 -48.71 12.79
CA VAL A 142 -10.11 -48.51 13.30
C VAL A 142 -10.08 -48.70 14.83
N ARG A 143 -11.07 -48.16 15.55
CA ARG A 143 -11.23 -48.39 17.00
C ARG A 143 -11.32 -49.87 17.33
N ASP A 144 -12.09 -50.62 16.56
CA ASP A 144 -12.34 -52.05 16.77
C ASP A 144 -11.20 -52.94 16.24
N GLY A 145 -10.13 -52.35 15.68
CA GLY A 145 -8.95 -53.07 15.17
C GLY A 145 -9.15 -53.80 13.84
N ILE A 146 -10.24 -53.52 13.13
CA ILE A 146 -10.57 -54.13 11.84
C ILE A 146 -9.75 -53.49 10.71
N ASP A 147 -9.61 -52.17 10.75
CA ASP A 147 -8.83 -51.39 9.77
C ASP A 147 -7.61 -50.76 10.45
N ASN A 148 -6.48 -50.70 9.75
CA ASN A 148 -5.24 -50.10 10.28
C ASN A 148 -5.06 -48.61 9.95
N LYS A 149 -5.91 -48.05 9.08
CA LYS A 149 -5.84 -46.67 8.57
C LYS A 149 -7.22 -46.03 8.58
N PHE A 150 -7.25 -44.72 8.81
CA PHE A 150 -8.47 -43.93 8.69
C PHE A 150 -8.76 -43.59 7.22
N HIS A 151 -9.99 -43.82 6.79
CA HIS A 151 -10.53 -43.34 5.54
C HIS A 151 -11.13 -41.96 5.80
N VAL A 152 -10.53 -40.94 5.20
CA VAL A 152 -10.95 -39.55 5.32
C VAL A 152 -11.41 -39.04 3.97
N GLU A 153 -12.60 -38.47 3.93
CA GLU A 153 -13.17 -37.84 2.74
C GLU A 153 -13.12 -36.31 2.91
N ASP A 154 -12.67 -35.60 1.90
CA ASP A 154 -12.72 -34.13 1.85
C ASP A 154 -14.14 -33.71 1.42
N ILE A 155 -14.93 -33.22 2.38
CA ILE A 155 -16.30 -32.76 2.17
C ILE A 155 -16.32 -31.23 2.14
N GLY A 156 -16.66 -30.66 0.99
CA GLY A 156 -16.76 -29.22 0.80
C GLY A 156 -16.70 -28.80 -0.68
N PRO A 157 -16.65 -27.49 -0.95
CA PRO A 157 -16.63 -26.42 0.03
C PRO A 157 -18.02 -26.11 0.62
N TYR A 158 -18.04 -25.72 1.89
CA TYR A 158 -19.15 -24.96 2.48
C TYR A 158 -18.78 -23.47 2.47
N VAL A 159 -19.51 -22.68 1.69
CA VAL A 159 -19.12 -21.32 1.33
C VAL A 159 -19.87 -20.28 2.17
N TYR A 160 -19.13 -19.32 2.71
CA TYR A 160 -19.65 -18.21 3.47
C TYR A 160 -19.11 -16.89 2.91
N SER A 161 -19.98 -15.90 2.70
CA SER A 161 -19.55 -14.53 2.43
C SER A 161 -19.23 -13.83 3.76
N GLN A 162 -18.05 -13.23 3.86
CA GLN A 162 -17.63 -12.45 5.01
C GLN A 162 -17.97 -10.97 4.80
N GLN A 163 -18.68 -10.41 5.76
CA GLN A 163 -18.85 -8.96 5.90
C GLN A 163 -18.05 -8.48 7.12
N LEU A 164 -16.98 -7.74 6.85
CA LEU A 164 -16.09 -7.17 7.85
C LEU A 164 -16.48 -5.71 8.17
N GLU A 165 -16.53 -5.38 9.45
CA GLU A 165 -16.62 -4.01 9.95
C GLU A 165 -15.58 -3.80 11.05
N ARG A 166 -14.78 -2.74 10.95
CA ARG A 166 -13.87 -2.34 12.04
C ARG A 166 -14.65 -1.48 13.05
N VAL A 167 -14.63 -1.91 14.31
CA VAL A 167 -15.41 -1.35 15.44
C VAL A 167 -14.49 -0.98 16.60
N ASN A 168 -15.04 -0.31 17.62
CA ASN A 168 -14.30 0.11 18.83
C ASN A 168 -13.03 0.91 18.52
N ILE A 169 -13.12 1.77 17.51
CA ILE A 169 -12.00 2.52 16.93
C ILE A 169 -11.59 3.66 17.87
N LYS A 170 -10.29 3.76 18.15
CA LYS A 170 -9.65 4.83 18.91
C LYS A 170 -8.42 5.35 18.18
N PHE A 171 -8.42 6.65 17.88
CA PHE A 171 -7.25 7.36 17.33
C PHE A 171 -6.35 7.85 18.46
N GLU A 172 -5.05 7.60 18.33
CA GLU A 172 -4.01 8.01 19.26
C GLU A 172 -2.82 8.55 18.45
N GLY A 173 -2.86 9.83 18.07
CA GLY A 173 -1.84 10.42 17.20
C GLY A 173 -1.85 9.80 15.80
N ASP A 174 -0.73 9.23 15.39
CA ASP A 174 -0.55 8.50 14.12
C ASP A 174 -0.95 7.02 14.21
N LYS A 175 -1.55 6.60 15.32
CA LYS A 175 -1.95 5.22 15.57
C LYS A 175 -3.46 5.10 15.67
N LEU A 176 -3.95 3.94 15.27
CA LEU A 176 -5.36 3.61 15.32
C LEU A 176 -5.54 2.22 15.93
N THR A 177 -6.23 2.16 17.06
CA THR A 177 -6.60 0.89 17.70
C THR A 177 -8.04 0.53 17.38
N TYR A 178 -8.31 -0.71 17.01
CA TYR A 178 -9.65 -1.17 16.65
C TYR A 178 -9.83 -2.67 16.94
N GLN A 179 -11.07 -3.14 16.80
CA GLN A 179 -11.43 -4.55 16.76
C GLN A 179 -12.19 -4.84 15.48
N GLU A 180 -12.19 -6.10 15.07
CA GLU A 180 -12.96 -6.54 13.91
C GLU A 180 -14.29 -7.14 14.33
N ARG A 181 -15.34 -6.80 13.59
CA ARG A 181 -16.64 -7.45 13.66
C ARG A 181 -16.91 -8.12 12.34
N ASN A 182 -17.00 -9.44 12.37
CA ASN A 182 -17.28 -10.25 11.20
C ASN A 182 -18.72 -10.75 11.23
N ASN A 183 -19.33 -10.84 10.06
CA ASN A 183 -20.60 -11.52 9.86
C ASN A 183 -20.45 -12.48 8.68
N PHE A 184 -20.64 -13.77 8.94
CA PHE A 184 -20.53 -14.81 7.93
C PHE A 184 -21.92 -15.27 7.49
N ARG A 185 -22.22 -15.09 6.20
CA ARG A 185 -23.48 -15.53 5.59
C ARG A 185 -23.24 -16.75 4.71
N PHE A 186 -23.91 -17.86 5.02
CA PHE A 186 -23.86 -19.08 4.21
C PHE A 186 -24.44 -18.85 2.80
N LEU A 187 -23.75 -19.36 1.78
CA LEU A 187 -24.13 -19.30 0.38
C LEU A 187 -24.41 -20.72 -0.16
N PRO A 188 -25.66 -21.20 -0.13
CA PRO A 188 -25.98 -22.56 -0.54
C PRO A 188 -25.67 -22.82 -2.02
N GLU A 189 -25.82 -21.84 -2.89
CA GLU A 189 -25.59 -21.94 -4.34
C GLU A 189 -24.13 -22.15 -4.74
N LEU A 190 -23.18 -21.78 -3.87
CA LEU A 190 -21.74 -22.00 -4.08
C LEU A 190 -21.20 -23.18 -3.25
N SER A 191 -22.04 -23.79 -2.42
CA SER A 191 -21.65 -24.87 -1.51
C SER A 191 -21.91 -26.25 -2.11
N ALA A 192 -21.07 -27.22 -1.80
CA ALA A 192 -21.21 -28.60 -2.28
C ALA A 192 -22.44 -29.33 -1.71
N GLY A 193 -22.90 -28.93 -0.52
CA GLY A 193 -24.03 -29.54 0.16
C GLY A 193 -24.67 -28.58 1.17
N PRO A 194 -25.82 -28.99 1.75
CA PRO A 194 -26.48 -28.20 2.77
C PRO A 194 -25.67 -28.19 4.08
N HIS A 195 -25.73 -27.07 4.81
CA HIS A 195 -25.03 -26.90 6.08
C HIS A 195 -25.51 -27.85 7.21
N PHE A 196 -26.52 -28.67 6.97
CA PHE A 196 -27.02 -29.68 7.91
C PHE A 196 -26.54 -31.11 7.59
N ASP A 197 -25.66 -31.27 6.59
CA ASP A 197 -24.99 -32.54 6.30
C ASP A 197 -24.30 -33.08 7.54
N GLN A 198 -24.43 -34.39 7.77
CA GLN A 198 -23.82 -35.07 8.91
C GLN A 198 -22.38 -35.46 8.56
N ILE A 199 -21.45 -35.07 9.42
CA ILE A 199 -20.02 -35.38 9.28
C ILE A 199 -19.50 -36.07 10.53
N ARG A 200 -18.53 -36.96 10.35
CA ARG A 200 -17.80 -37.65 11.41
C ARG A 200 -16.43 -37.01 11.57
N VAL A 201 -16.22 -36.32 12.68
CA VAL A 201 -15.02 -35.48 12.90
C VAL A 201 -14.39 -35.77 14.27
N PRO A 202 -13.10 -35.48 14.46
CA PRO A 202 -12.46 -35.61 15.77
C PRO A 202 -13.21 -34.80 16.84
N ASN A 203 -13.37 -35.39 18.03
CA ASN A 203 -14.01 -34.74 19.17
C ASN A 203 -13.07 -33.67 19.76
N LEU A 204 -13.07 -32.49 19.17
CA LEU A 204 -12.16 -31.40 19.55
C LEU A 204 -12.33 -30.95 21.01
N PRO A 205 -13.55 -30.82 21.59
CA PRO A 205 -13.71 -30.58 23.02
C PRO A 205 -13.02 -31.63 23.89
N LEU A 206 -13.23 -32.92 23.60
CA LEU A 206 -12.64 -34.01 24.37
C LEU A 206 -11.11 -33.98 24.30
N LEU A 207 -10.57 -33.92 23.08
CA LEU A 207 -9.12 -33.89 22.85
C LEU A 207 -8.48 -32.65 23.48
N GLY A 208 -9.15 -31.49 23.38
CA GLY A 208 -8.71 -30.23 23.99
C GLY A 208 -8.68 -30.29 25.51
N VAL A 209 -9.77 -30.74 26.14
CA VAL A 209 -9.85 -30.86 27.60
C VAL A 209 -8.85 -31.88 28.13
N ILE A 210 -8.66 -33.02 27.45
CA ILE A 210 -7.65 -34.01 27.86
C ILE A 210 -6.25 -33.42 27.80
N SER A 211 -5.91 -32.74 26.70
CA SER A 211 -4.60 -32.08 26.59
C SER A 211 -4.37 -31.06 27.70
N LYS A 212 -5.40 -30.28 28.05
CA LYS A 212 -5.33 -29.33 29.17
C LYS A 212 -5.22 -30.01 30.53
N ALA A 213 -5.96 -31.09 30.73
CA ALA A 213 -5.94 -31.85 31.97
C ALA A 213 -4.55 -32.46 32.26
N LEU A 214 -3.78 -32.81 31.22
CA LEU A 214 -2.41 -33.31 31.37
C LEU A 214 -1.43 -32.28 31.94
N GLU A 215 -1.75 -30.98 31.84
CA GLU A 215 -0.94 -29.89 32.42
C GLU A 215 -1.34 -29.57 33.87
N LEU A 216 -2.45 -30.14 34.36
CA LEU A 216 -2.93 -29.91 35.72
C LEU A 216 -2.20 -30.78 36.74
N PRO A 217 -2.08 -30.33 38.01
CA PRO A 217 -1.65 -31.20 39.10
C PRO A 217 -2.56 -32.42 39.25
N ASN A 218 -1.99 -33.57 39.65
CA ASN A 218 -2.69 -34.85 39.77
C ASN A 218 -4.01 -34.79 40.55
N ILE A 219 -4.10 -33.91 41.56
CA ILE A 219 -5.31 -33.73 42.39
C ILE A 219 -6.50 -33.16 41.62
N LEU A 220 -6.26 -32.38 40.56
CA LEU A 220 -7.30 -31.86 39.66
C LEU A 220 -7.44 -32.71 38.39
N GLN A 221 -6.33 -33.24 37.88
CA GLN A 221 -6.31 -34.08 36.68
C GLN A 221 -7.17 -35.34 36.84
N PHE A 222 -6.95 -36.13 37.90
CA PHE A 222 -7.64 -37.41 38.09
C PHE A 222 -9.18 -37.27 38.17
N PRO A 223 -9.76 -36.37 38.99
CA PRO A 223 -11.21 -36.19 39.02
C PRO A 223 -11.77 -35.66 37.69
N LEU A 224 -11.07 -34.75 37.00
CA LEU A 224 -11.49 -34.25 35.69
C LEU A 224 -11.52 -35.37 34.64
N ILE A 225 -10.45 -36.17 34.52
CA ILE A 225 -10.43 -37.24 33.51
C ILE A 225 -11.49 -38.32 33.82
N ASN A 226 -11.72 -38.62 35.10
CA ASN A 226 -12.77 -39.57 35.47
C ASN A 226 -14.18 -39.03 35.19
N SER A 227 -14.44 -37.73 35.38
CA SER A 227 -15.74 -37.15 35.08
C SER A 227 -16.06 -37.19 33.58
N LEU A 228 -15.05 -37.06 32.70
CA LEU A 228 -15.21 -37.22 31.25
C LEU A 228 -15.71 -38.60 30.80
N ARG A 229 -15.63 -39.64 31.65
CA ARG A 229 -16.19 -40.96 31.33
C ARG A 229 -17.72 -40.99 31.35
N PHE A 230 -18.34 -40.01 32.02
CA PHE A 230 -19.78 -39.95 32.23
C PHE A 230 -20.49 -38.95 31.32
N VAL A 231 -19.76 -38.29 30.41
CA VAL A 231 -20.36 -37.36 29.44
C VAL A 231 -21.02 -38.13 28.29
N ASN A 232 -22.05 -37.55 27.70
CA ASN A 232 -22.83 -38.17 26.62
C ASN A 232 -21.98 -38.46 25.37
N HIS A 233 -20.94 -37.67 25.14
CA HIS A 233 -20.08 -37.70 23.94
C HIS A 233 -18.63 -38.11 24.28
N HIS A 234 -18.44 -39.26 24.91
CA HIS A 234 -17.13 -39.71 25.40
C HIS A 234 -16.23 -40.38 24.33
N ASP A 235 -16.71 -40.54 23.09
CA ASP A 235 -15.94 -41.10 21.98
C ASP A 235 -14.92 -40.10 21.40
N ALA A 236 -13.84 -40.62 20.81
CA ALA A 236 -12.80 -39.83 20.16
C ALA A 236 -13.27 -39.04 18.93
N PHE A 237 -14.40 -39.43 18.35
CA PHE A 237 -15.02 -38.84 17.17
C PHE A 237 -16.51 -38.58 17.44
N LEU A 238 -17.06 -37.55 16.80
CA LEU A 238 -18.46 -37.16 16.91
C LEU A 238 -19.12 -37.11 15.54
N THR A 239 -20.42 -37.38 15.52
CA THR A 239 -21.26 -37.18 14.34
C THR A 239 -22.18 -35.99 14.58
N LEU A 240 -22.01 -34.93 13.81
CA LEU A 240 -22.77 -33.69 13.96
C LEU A 240 -23.06 -33.05 12.59
N PRO A 241 -24.10 -32.20 12.49
CA PRO A 241 -24.29 -31.34 11.34
C PRO A 241 -23.10 -30.38 11.14
N VAL A 242 -22.71 -30.13 9.89
CA VAL A 242 -21.63 -29.18 9.50
C VAL A 242 -21.77 -27.84 10.21
N HIS A 243 -22.96 -27.23 10.18
CA HIS A 243 -23.21 -25.93 10.81
C HIS A 243 -22.91 -25.93 12.30
N ARG A 244 -23.30 -27.00 13.00
CA ARG A 244 -23.04 -27.13 14.45
C ARG A 244 -21.55 -27.25 14.72
N PHE A 245 -20.85 -28.09 13.97
CA PHE A 245 -19.40 -28.25 14.13
C PHE A 245 -18.63 -26.94 13.88
N LEU A 246 -19.03 -26.17 12.87
CA LEU A 246 -18.37 -24.89 12.54
C LEU A 246 -18.74 -23.77 13.51
N TRP A 247 -20.02 -23.55 13.77
CA TRP A 247 -20.51 -22.32 14.41
C TRP A 247 -20.90 -22.46 15.88
N GLY A 248 -20.99 -23.69 16.38
CA GLY A 248 -21.30 -23.92 17.78
C GLY A 248 -22.24 -25.08 18.01
N TYR A 249 -21.92 -25.88 19.02
CA TYR A 249 -22.84 -26.80 19.66
C TYR A 249 -22.58 -26.82 21.16
N ASP A 250 -23.64 -27.17 21.90
CA ASP A 250 -23.55 -27.41 23.33
C ASP A 250 -22.96 -28.81 23.54
N ASP A 251 -21.96 -28.92 24.42
CA ASP A 251 -21.34 -30.19 24.75
C ASP A 251 -21.09 -30.30 26.26
N ASP A 252 -21.50 -31.43 26.84
CA ASP A 252 -21.37 -31.72 28.26
C ASP A 252 -19.90 -31.79 28.72
N ILE A 253 -18.95 -32.05 27.81
CA ILE A 253 -17.51 -32.04 28.08
C ILE A 253 -17.08 -30.66 28.60
N ILE A 254 -17.51 -29.59 27.93
CA ILE A 254 -17.12 -28.23 28.31
C ILE A 254 -17.74 -27.88 29.66
N ASN A 255 -19.00 -28.21 29.88
CA ASN A 255 -19.69 -27.97 31.16
C ASN A 255 -19.06 -28.76 32.31
N THR A 256 -18.64 -29.99 32.06
CA THR A 256 -17.96 -30.84 33.03
C THR A 256 -16.55 -30.35 33.36
N ALA A 257 -15.85 -29.76 32.38
CA ALA A 257 -14.49 -29.27 32.54
C ALA A 257 -14.39 -27.87 33.16
N LYS A 258 -15.43 -27.03 33.00
CA LYS A 258 -15.50 -25.65 33.51
C LYS A 258 -15.06 -25.54 34.99
N PRO A 259 -15.58 -26.31 35.97
CA PRO A 259 -15.18 -26.17 37.37
C PRO A 259 -13.68 -26.37 37.63
N PHE A 260 -13.03 -27.22 36.82
CA PHE A 260 -11.61 -27.57 36.96
C PHE A 260 -10.70 -26.56 36.25
N LEU A 261 -11.13 -26.06 35.09
CA LEU A 261 -10.33 -25.19 34.21
C LEU A 261 -10.60 -23.69 34.42
N SER A 262 -11.71 -23.31 35.06
CA SER A 262 -12.04 -21.91 35.40
C SER A 262 -11.16 -21.33 36.51
N LEU A 263 -10.50 -22.16 37.32
CA LEU A 263 -9.60 -21.71 38.40
C LEU A 263 -8.40 -20.89 37.87
N ASN A 264 -8.03 -21.07 36.60
CA ASN A 264 -6.96 -20.35 35.93
C ASN A 264 -7.45 -19.30 34.92
N GLY A 265 -8.76 -19.02 34.84
CA GLY A 265 -9.34 -18.05 33.90
C GLY A 265 -9.27 -18.46 32.42
N GLN A 266 -9.05 -19.74 32.13
CA GLN A 266 -8.71 -20.25 30.78
C GLN A 266 -9.92 -20.61 29.90
N LEU A 267 -11.12 -20.81 30.46
CA LEU A 267 -12.32 -21.12 29.67
C LEU A 267 -13.35 -19.99 29.72
N LYS A 268 -13.37 -19.17 28.68
CA LYS A 268 -14.34 -18.06 28.52
C LYS A 268 -15.53 -18.37 27.61
N PHE A 269 -15.56 -19.55 26.98
CA PHE A 269 -16.58 -19.89 25.99
C PHE A 269 -17.61 -20.86 26.57
N GLU A 270 -18.88 -20.58 26.30
CA GLU A 270 -20.00 -21.43 26.73
C GLU A 270 -20.17 -22.63 25.81
N ASN A 271 -19.93 -22.44 24.51
CA ASN A 271 -20.16 -23.40 23.43
C ASN A 271 -18.88 -23.65 22.63
N PHE A 272 -18.77 -24.82 22.00
CA PHE A 272 -17.63 -25.16 21.15
C PHE A 272 -18.02 -25.14 19.67
N GLY A 273 -17.15 -24.55 18.84
CA GLY A 273 -17.23 -24.64 17.39
C GLY A 273 -15.91 -24.20 16.77
N LEU A 274 -15.55 -24.76 15.61
CA LEU A 274 -14.27 -24.48 14.96
C LEU A 274 -14.08 -22.98 14.64
N LEU A 275 -15.17 -22.30 14.28
CA LEU A 275 -15.21 -20.90 13.84
C LEU A 275 -16.04 -20.01 14.76
N VAL A 276 -16.45 -20.50 15.94
CA VAL A 276 -17.36 -19.77 16.84
C VAL A 276 -16.80 -18.40 17.25
N THR A 277 -15.50 -18.31 17.47
CA THR A 277 -14.80 -17.07 17.86
C THR A 277 -14.57 -16.11 16.70
N LYS A 278 -14.89 -16.52 15.47
CA LYS A 278 -14.74 -15.70 14.27
C LYS A 278 -15.98 -14.88 13.96
N ASN A 279 -17.15 -15.31 14.41
CA ASN A 279 -18.38 -14.57 14.15
C ASN A 279 -18.62 -13.48 15.21
N GLY A 280 -19.14 -12.33 14.78
CA GLY A 280 -19.34 -11.17 15.64
C GLY A 280 -18.06 -10.41 15.91
N THR A 281 -18.01 -9.71 17.05
CA THR A 281 -16.85 -8.90 17.44
C THR A 281 -15.77 -9.81 18.00
N VAL A 282 -14.61 -9.90 17.32
CA VAL A 282 -13.47 -10.68 17.80
C VAL A 282 -12.81 -9.99 19.00
N SER A 283 -12.24 -10.77 19.93
CA SER A 283 -11.60 -10.23 21.13
C SER A 283 -10.32 -9.47 20.85
N ASP A 284 -9.65 -9.79 19.73
CA ASP A 284 -8.36 -9.23 19.39
C ASP A 284 -8.45 -7.72 19.13
N ARG A 285 -7.47 -6.99 19.68
CA ARG A 285 -7.31 -5.55 19.51
C ARG A 285 -6.04 -5.29 18.71
N LEU A 286 -6.21 -4.67 17.55
CA LEU A 286 -5.13 -4.34 16.62
C LEU A 286 -4.84 -2.85 16.70
N THR A 287 -3.57 -2.49 16.84
CA THR A 287 -3.11 -1.11 16.70
C THR A 287 -2.23 -1.01 15.46
N ILE A 288 -2.69 -0.25 14.46
CA ILE A 288 -1.95 0.02 13.22
C ILE A 288 -1.50 1.47 13.15
N ASN A 289 -0.49 1.74 12.33
CA ASN A 289 -0.14 3.12 11.97
C ASN A 289 -1.06 3.63 10.84
N THR A 290 -1.53 4.87 10.96
CA THR A 290 -2.48 5.49 10.02
C THR A 290 -1.83 5.93 8.71
N GLY A 291 -0.51 6.07 8.68
CA GLY A 291 0.24 6.62 7.55
C GLY A 291 0.17 8.14 7.43
N GLU A 292 -0.39 8.85 8.42
CA GLU A 292 -0.59 10.30 8.35
C GLU A 292 0.72 11.09 8.39
N ASN A 293 1.64 10.70 9.28
CA ASN A 293 2.96 11.31 9.40
C ASN A 293 3.99 10.67 8.47
N ASP A 294 3.89 9.35 8.30
CA ASP A 294 4.82 8.54 7.51
C ASP A 294 4.03 7.53 6.67
N LYS A 295 3.89 7.81 5.38
CA LYS A 295 3.17 6.95 4.42
C LYS A 295 3.80 5.55 4.32
N ASP A 296 5.08 5.40 4.68
CA ASP A 296 5.81 4.13 4.62
C ASP A 296 5.46 3.18 5.77
N LYS A 297 4.67 3.65 6.74
CA LYS A 297 4.13 2.83 7.84
C LYS A 297 2.64 2.59 7.74
N MET A 298 1.97 3.12 6.72
CA MET A 298 0.52 3.00 6.56
C MET A 298 0.05 1.54 6.65
N ASN A 299 -0.93 1.28 7.51
CA ASN A 299 -1.53 -0.04 7.71
C ASN A 299 -0.56 -1.13 8.24
N ILE A 300 0.60 -0.73 8.78
CA ILE A 300 1.50 -1.66 9.47
C ILE A 300 1.04 -1.82 10.92
N LEU A 301 0.95 -3.08 11.35
CA LEU A 301 0.62 -3.46 12.72
C LEU A 301 1.77 -3.12 13.66
N GLU A 302 1.46 -2.38 14.72
CA GLU A 302 2.41 -1.98 15.75
C GLU A 302 2.11 -2.62 17.12
N LYS A 303 0.84 -2.95 17.40
CA LYS A 303 0.48 -3.69 18.63
C LYS A 303 -0.61 -4.73 18.38
N PHE A 304 -0.47 -5.87 19.04
CA PHE A 304 -1.47 -6.93 19.13
C PHE A 304 -1.85 -7.10 20.59
N ASN A 305 -3.12 -6.86 20.94
CA ASN A 305 -3.64 -6.95 22.31
C ASN A 305 -2.89 -6.08 23.34
N GLY A 306 -2.23 -5.01 22.89
CA GLY A 306 -1.47 -4.08 23.72
C GLY A 306 0.04 -4.28 23.68
N ASP A 307 0.50 -5.44 23.20
CA ASP A 307 1.91 -5.82 23.13
C ASP A 307 2.51 -5.52 21.75
N ASP A 308 3.78 -5.13 21.72
CA ASP A 308 4.55 -4.84 20.49
C ASP A 308 5.21 -6.08 19.86
N ARG A 309 5.08 -7.23 20.53
CA ARG A 309 5.65 -8.51 20.13
C ARG A 309 4.81 -9.64 20.74
N LEU A 310 4.90 -10.82 20.14
CA LEU A 310 4.29 -12.02 20.70
C LEU A 310 5.14 -12.58 21.85
N PRO A 311 4.53 -13.31 22.80
CA PRO A 311 5.25 -13.98 23.88
C PRO A 311 5.46 -15.48 23.63
N TYR A 312 5.26 -15.97 22.40
CA TYR A 312 5.09 -17.40 22.12
C TYR A 312 6.32 -18.13 21.59
N TRP A 313 7.26 -17.42 20.96
CA TRP A 313 8.35 -18.02 20.18
C TRP A 313 9.72 -17.76 20.80
N GLY A 314 10.72 -18.56 20.41
CA GLY A 314 12.06 -18.54 21.01
C GLY A 314 12.94 -17.35 20.61
N SER A 315 12.51 -16.49 19.68
CA SER A 315 13.31 -15.34 19.20
C SER A 315 12.47 -14.09 18.99
N SER A 316 13.12 -12.93 19.03
CA SER A 316 12.48 -11.63 18.74
C SER A 316 11.93 -11.56 17.31
N GLU A 317 12.63 -12.17 16.34
CA GLU A 317 12.23 -12.18 14.93
C GLU A 317 10.90 -12.92 14.72
N CYS A 318 10.74 -14.05 15.41
CA CYS A 318 9.56 -14.90 15.27
C CYS A 318 8.38 -14.40 16.10
N ASN A 319 8.69 -13.66 17.18
CA ASN A 319 7.73 -12.89 17.94
C ASN A 319 7.37 -11.53 17.32
N SER A 320 8.03 -11.12 16.23
CA SER A 320 7.68 -9.86 15.57
C SER A 320 6.28 -9.93 14.95
N ILE A 321 5.49 -8.90 15.23
CA ILE A 321 4.15 -8.68 14.68
C ILE A 321 4.16 -7.68 13.51
N GLU A 322 5.32 -7.09 13.22
CA GLU A 322 5.45 -6.05 12.21
C GLU A 322 5.09 -6.61 10.82
N GLY A 323 3.98 -6.11 10.28
CA GLY A 323 3.41 -6.57 9.02
C GLY A 323 2.06 -5.92 8.76
N SER A 324 1.55 -6.10 7.55
CA SER A 324 0.20 -5.67 7.17
C SER A 324 -0.83 -6.73 7.57
N ASP A 325 -2.11 -6.39 7.52
CA ASP A 325 -3.22 -7.36 7.52
C ASP A 325 -3.42 -8.03 6.14
N GLY A 326 -2.58 -7.68 5.15
CA GLY A 326 -2.61 -8.23 3.80
C GLY A 326 -3.53 -7.45 2.85
N THR A 327 -4.24 -6.42 3.32
CA THR A 327 -5.17 -5.64 2.49
C THR A 327 -4.49 -4.45 1.82
N ILE A 328 -3.62 -3.75 2.55
CA ILE A 328 -2.89 -2.56 2.09
C ILE A 328 -1.44 -2.64 2.57
N PHE A 329 -0.51 -2.42 1.66
CA PHE A 329 0.92 -2.30 1.92
C PHE A 329 1.40 -0.91 1.53
N PRO A 330 2.35 -0.31 2.28
CA PRO A 330 3.01 0.91 1.83
C PRO A 330 3.73 0.69 0.50
N PRO A 331 3.61 1.59 -0.49
CA PRO A 331 4.26 1.40 -1.79
C PRO A 331 5.78 1.29 -1.74
N SER A 332 6.43 1.90 -0.74
CA SER A 332 7.86 1.77 -0.48
C SER A 332 8.31 0.36 -0.10
N MET A 333 7.37 -0.53 0.27
CA MET A 333 7.66 -1.95 0.53
C MET A 333 7.57 -2.81 -0.72
N LEU A 334 6.99 -2.32 -1.82
CA LEU A 334 6.65 -3.11 -3.01
C LEU A 334 7.82 -3.28 -4.00
N ASP A 335 9.01 -3.52 -3.46
CA ASP A 335 10.17 -3.94 -4.25
C ASP A 335 10.08 -5.46 -4.52
N LYS A 336 10.28 -5.85 -5.78
CA LYS A 336 10.29 -7.26 -6.23
C LYS A 336 11.34 -8.12 -5.49
N ASN A 337 12.37 -7.51 -4.89
CA ASN A 337 13.38 -8.21 -4.10
C ASN A 337 13.07 -8.26 -2.60
N ARG A 338 12.01 -7.58 -2.13
CA ARG A 338 11.66 -7.48 -0.71
C ARG A 338 10.56 -8.48 -0.35
N THR A 339 10.75 -9.17 0.77
CA THR A 339 9.70 -10.00 1.37
C THR A 339 8.69 -9.11 2.09
N LEU A 340 7.42 -9.32 1.79
CA LEU A 340 6.30 -8.71 2.52
C LEU A 340 5.87 -9.62 3.66
N PHE A 341 5.40 -9.03 4.75
CA PHE A 341 4.90 -9.78 5.90
C PHE A 341 3.43 -9.46 6.17
N VAL A 342 2.64 -10.52 6.34
CA VAL A 342 1.23 -10.44 6.72
C VAL A 342 1.07 -11.04 8.10
N PHE A 343 0.50 -10.29 9.04
CA PHE A 343 0.23 -10.80 10.38
C PHE A 343 -1.03 -11.68 10.40
N TYR A 344 -0.88 -12.95 10.75
CA TYR A 344 -2.00 -13.88 10.90
C TYR A 344 -2.20 -14.18 12.38
N GLY A 345 -3.13 -13.47 13.03
CA GLY A 345 -3.43 -13.65 14.46
C GLY A 345 -3.79 -15.10 14.82
N ASN A 346 -4.42 -15.85 13.91
CA ASN A 346 -4.81 -17.25 14.11
C ASN A 346 -3.64 -18.24 14.06
N LEU A 347 -2.54 -17.86 13.43
CA LEU A 347 -1.30 -18.63 13.42
C LEU A 347 -0.28 -18.08 14.39
N CYS A 348 -0.62 -16.96 15.04
CA CYS A 348 0.19 -16.35 16.08
C CYS A 348 1.59 -16.05 15.58
N ARG A 349 1.69 -15.58 14.33
CA ARG A 349 2.93 -15.14 13.69
C ARG A 349 2.59 -14.33 12.46
N ARG A 350 3.56 -13.57 11.97
CA ARG A 350 3.55 -13.07 10.59
C ARG A 350 4.04 -14.14 9.61
N LEU A 351 3.46 -14.14 8.42
CA LEU A 351 3.82 -15.01 7.31
C LEU A 351 4.55 -14.21 6.23
N PRO A 352 5.66 -14.72 5.68
CA PRO A 352 6.36 -14.10 4.58
C PRO A 352 5.64 -14.33 3.26
N PHE A 353 5.71 -13.33 2.37
CA PHE A 353 5.22 -13.39 0.99
C PHE A 353 6.30 -12.82 0.07
N ASN A 354 6.75 -13.63 -0.89
CA ASN A 354 7.81 -13.26 -1.85
C ASN A 354 7.22 -13.00 -3.22
N TYR A 355 7.78 -12.03 -3.94
CA TYR A 355 7.39 -11.76 -5.32
C TYR A 355 7.63 -13.00 -6.20
N VAL A 356 6.67 -13.27 -7.09
CA VAL A 356 6.72 -14.38 -8.05
C VAL A 356 6.73 -13.87 -9.48
N LYS A 357 5.75 -13.03 -9.83
CA LYS A 357 5.55 -12.55 -11.21
C LYS A 357 4.60 -11.36 -11.26
N ASP A 358 4.58 -10.68 -12.39
CA ASP A 358 3.54 -9.70 -12.72
C ASP A 358 2.31 -10.44 -13.26
N VAL A 359 1.11 -9.94 -12.95
CA VAL A 359 -0.18 -10.47 -13.41
C VAL A 359 -1.10 -9.34 -13.82
N GLU A 360 -2.04 -9.62 -14.71
CA GLU A 360 -2.98 -8.63 -15.23
C GLU A 360 -4.42 -9.11 -14.97
N ILE A 361 -5.28 -8.24 -14.48
CA ILE A 361 -6.72 -8.51 -14.32
C ILE A 361 -7.52 -7.98 -15.52
N SER A 362 -8.79 -8.38 -15.65
CA SER A 362 -9.64 -8.16 -16.84
C SER A 362 -9.76 -6.71 -17.34
N ASP A 363 -9.41 -5.71 -16.53
CA ASP A 363 -9.46 -4.28 -16.87
C ASP A 363 -8.11 -3.71 -17.35
N GLY A 364 -7.12 -4.57 -17.58
CA GLY A 364 -5.76 -4.15 -17.95
C GLY A 364 -4.96 -3.55 -16.80
N ILE A 365 -5.36 -3.81 -15.54
CA ILE A 365 -4.62 -3.35 -14.36
C ILE A 365 -3.50 -4.35 -14.07
N GLU A 366 -2.25 -3.87 -14.11
CA GLU A 366 -1.06 -4.65 -13.76
C GLU A 366 -0.89 -4.75 -12.23
N LEU A 367 -0.60 -5.96 -11.75
CA LEU A 367 -0.43 -6.29 -10.34
C LEU A 367 0.85 -7.10 -10.13
N LEU A 368 1.38 -7.04 -8.92
CA LEU A 368 2.50 -7.85 -8.47
C LEU A 368 1.96 -9.05 -7.69
N ARG A 369 2.23 -10.27 -8.15
CA ARG A 369 1.89 -11.50 -7.41
C ARG A 369 2.97 -11.81 -6.40
N TYR A 370 2.59 -11.77 -5.13
CA TYR A 370 3.39 -12.27 -4.01
C TYR A 370 2.79 -13.58 -3.50
N SER A 371 3.63 -14.58 -3.21
CA SER A 371 3.17 -15.89 -2.73
C SER A 371 3.93 -16.32 -1.49
N MET A 372 3.25 -17.06 -0.63
CA MET A 372 3.85 -17.63 0.57
C MET A 372 4.90 -18.69 0.16
N PRO A 373 6.16 -18.60 0.65
CA PRO A 373 7.20 -19.52 0.26
C PRO A 373 6.93 -20.93 0.80
N LYS A 374 7.36 -21.94 0.05
CA LYS A 374 7.21 -23.36 0.40
C LYS A 374 7.89 -23.74 1.73
N THR A 375 8.88 -22.96 2.17
CA THR A 375 9.65 -23.18 3.40
C THR A 375 8.95 -22.68 4.68
N VAL A 376 7.79 -22.04 4.58
CA VAL A 376 7.12 -21.37 5.71
C VAL A 376 6.80 -22.29 6.91
N PHE A 377 6.49 -23.56 6.63
CA PHE A 377 6.21 -24.61 7.63
C PHE A 377 7.24 -25.75 7.57
N ASP A 378 8.41 -25.49 6.98
CA ASP A 378 9.49 -26.48 6.88
C ASP A 378 10.18 -26.67 8.24
N ASP A 379 10.87 -27.79 8.41
CA ASP A 379 11.60 -28.07 9.65
C ASP A 379 12.96 -27.34 9.67
N PRO A 380 13.55 -27.11 10.85
CA PRO A 380 14.81 -26.38 10.96
C PRO A 380 16.03 -27.07 10.32
N ALA A 381 15.98 -28.38 10.06
CA ALA A 381 17.09 -29.05 9.38
C ALA A 381 17.15 -28.66 7.90
N ASN A 382 16.00 -28.43 7.27
CA ASN A 382 15.89 -27.92 5.90
C ASN A 382 15.90 -26.39 5.82
N TYR A 383 15.32 -25.70 6.80
CA TYR A 383 15.24 -24.25 6.86
C TYR A 383 15.54 -23.73 8.29
N PRO A 384 16.82 -23.50 8.64
CA PRO A 384 17.25 -23.12 9.98
C PRO A 384 16.52 -21.95 10.65
N PRO A 385 16.07 -20.90 9.92
CA PRO A 385 15.31 -19.81 10.55
C PRO A 385 14.02 -20.25 11.24
N ASN A 386 13.44 -21.40 10.91
CA ASN A 386 12.21 -21.89 11.56
C ASN A 386 12.46 -22.46 12.96
N GLN A 387 13.70 -22.60 13.43
CA GLN A 387 14.02 -23.14 14.77
C GLN A 387 13.31 -22.40 15.90
N CYS A 388 13.08 -21.10 15.75
CA CYS A 388 12.41 -20.26 16.74
C CYS A 388 10.92 -20.59 16.94
N TYR A 389 10.28 -21.30 15.99
CA TYR A 389 8.88 -21.71 16.06
C TYR A 389 8.70 -23.07 16.74
N CYS A 390 9.78 -23.68 17.20
CA CYS A 390 9.74 -24.89 18.00
C CYS A 390 9.46 -24.56 19.46
N ASP A 391 9.09 -25.60 20.22
CA ASP A 391 8.80 -25.48 21.65
C ASP A 391 10.02 -24.91 22.41
N ILE A 392 9.80 -23.86 23.21
CA ILE A 392 10.88 -23.11 23.86
C ILE A 392 11.54 -23.94 24.97
N ASP A 393 10.75 -24.72 25.71
CA ASP A 393 11.21 -25.43 26.90
C ASP A 393 11.97 -26.71 26.55
N THR A 394 11.50 -27.41 25.51
CA THR A 394 12.07 -28.71 25.08
C THR A 394 12.97 -28.61 23.86
N GLY A 395 12.88 -27.52 23.09
CA GLY A 395 13.53 -27.39 21.78
C GLY A 395 12.95 -28.30 20.70
N SER A 396 11.85 -29.02 21.01
CA SER A 396 11.25 -29.99 20.11
C SER A 396 10.40 -29.30 19.05
N CYS A 397 10.61 -29.66 17.79
CA CYS A 397 9.84 -29.16 16.67
C CYS A 397 8.76 -30.17 16.26
N PRO A 398 7.60 -29.71 15.76
CA PRO A 398 6.64 -30.59 15.11
C PRO A 398 7.23 -31.21 13.83
N PRO A 399 6.63 -32.29 13.30
CA PRO A 399 7.03 -32.83 12.01
C PRO A 399 6.98 -31.77 10.90
N ARG A 400 7.85 -31.90 9.91
CA ARG A 400 7.92 -31.01 8.76
C ARG A 400 6.56 -30.78 8.11
N GLY A 401 6.26 -29.53 7.75
CA GLY A 401 5.02 -29.10 7.10
C GLY A 401 3.89 -28.71 8.06
N VAL A 402 4.18 -28.65 9.36
CA VAL A 402 3.20 -28.34 10.41
C VAL A 402 3.79 -27.31 11.37
N ILE A 403 2.96 -26.40 11.87
CA ILE A 403 3.29 -25.49 12.97
C ILE A 403 2.35 -25.73 14.14
N ASP A 404 2.90 -25.83 15.35
CA ASP A 404 2.12 -25.96 16.58
C ASP A 404 1.64 -24.56 17.02
N ILE A 405 0.32 -24.37 17.13
CA ILE A 405 -0.30 -23.10 17.55
C ILE A 405 -0.98 -23.22 18.92
N THR A 406 -0.69 -24.29 19.66
CA THR A 406 -1.29 -24.60 20.96
C THR A 406 -1.17 -23.45 21.94
N THR A 407 0.00 -22.81 22.01
CA THR A 407 0.32 -21.73 22.97
C THR A 407 -0.61 -20.52 22.87
N CYS A 408 -1.11 -20.23 21.68
CA CYS A 408 -1.97 -19.07 21.44
C CYS A 408 -3.46 -19.42 21.27
N THR A 409 -3.81 -20.71 21.17
CA THR A 409 -5.20 -21.19 21.14
C THR A 409 -5.72 -21.55 22.54
N MET A 410 -5.30 -20.78 23.56
CA MET A 410 -5.55 -21.06 24.98
C MET A 410 -5.18 -22.49 25.37
N GLY A 411 -4.18 -23.04 24.68
CA GLY A 411 -3.64 -24.34 24.95
C GLY A 411 -4.48 -25.54 24.49
N ALA A 412 -5.47 -25.31 23.63
CA ALA A 412 -6.03 -26.38 22.80
C ALA A 412 -4.95 -26.92 21.84
N PRO A 413 -4.80 -28.24 21.67
CA PRO A 413 -3.67 -28.88 20.97
C PRO A 413 -3.79 -28.79 19.43
N LEU A 414 -3.89 -27.58 18.91
CA LEU A 414 -4.13 -27.29 17.49
C LEU A 414 -2.82 -27.04 16.74
N LEU A 415 -2.78 -27.52 15.50
CA LEU A 415 -1.67 -27.31 14.59
C LEU A 415 -2.17 -26.84 13.24
N ALA A 416 -1.39 -25.98 12.57
CA ALA A 416 -1.68 -25.56 11.21
C ALA A 416 -0.72 -26.20 10.20
N SER A 417 -1.20 -26.41 8.99
CA SER A 417 -0.41 -26.92 7.87
C SER A 417 -0.94 -26.39 6.54
N PHE A 418 -0.29 -26.74 5.44
CA PHE A 418 -0.94 -26.67 4.14
C PHE A 418 -2.04 -27.75 4.03
N PRO A 419 -3.07 -27.51 3.19
CA PRO A 419 -4.11 -28.51 2.91
C PRO A 419 -3.54 -29.85 2.45
N HIS A 420 -4.17 -30.92 2.92
CA HIS A 420 -3.79 -32.33 2.72
C HIS A 420 -2.35 -32.66 3.14
N PHE A 421 -1.79 -31.90 4.09
CA PHE A 421 -0.38 -31.94 4.46
C PHE A 421 0.57 -31.80 3.26
N TYR A 422 0.20 -30.97 2.29
CA TYR A 422 1.07 -30.61 1.18
C TYR A 422 2.41 -30.07 1.72
N LEU A 423 3.52 -30.53 1.12
CA LEU A 423 4.90 -30.28 1.56
C LEU A 423 5.30 -30.85 2.94
N GLY A 424 4.38 -31.54 3.63
CA GLY A 424 4.66 -32.17 4.92
C GLY A 424 5.44 -33.48 4.84
N ASP A 425 5.94 -33.91 6.00
CA ASP A 425 6.52 -35.25 6.17
C ASP A 425 5.51 -36.33 5.73
N PRO A 426 5.92 -37.31 4.90
CA PRO A 426 5.05 -38.42 4.50
C PRO A 426 4.35 -39.13 5.67
N LYS A 427 4.98 -39.21 6.86
CA LYS A 427 4.40 -39.81 8.07
C LYS A 427 3.10 -39.16 8.52
N LEU A 428 2.85 -37.91 8.16
CA LEU A 428 1.59 -37.22 8.45
C LEU A 428 0.42 -37.81 7.66
N ARG A 429 0.69 -38.39 6.47
CA ARG A 429 -0.32 -38.96 5.58
C ARG A 429 -0.43 -40.48 5.70
N GLU A 430 0.63 -41.17 6.13
CA GLU A 430 0.66 -42.63 6.28
C GLU A 430 -0.55 -43.26 6.99
N PRO A 431 -1.11 -42.67 8.09
CA PRO A 431 -2.25 -43.22 8.80
C PRO A 431 -3.59 -43.07 8.07
N PHE A 432 -3.63 -42.32 6.96
CA PHE A 432 -4.85 -41.90 6.30
C PHE A 432 -4.91 -42.41 4.85
N VAL A 433 -6.13 -42.68 4.39
CA VAL A 433 -6.49 -42.89 3.00
C VAL A 433 -7.45 -41.78 2.60
N GLY A 434 -7.20 -41.12 1.48
CA GLY A 434 -8.06 -40.04 0.95
C GLY A 434 -7.45 -38.62 1.02
N LEU A 435 -6.25 -38.47 1.58
CA LEU A 435 -5.51 -37.19 1.53
C LEU A 435 -4.75 -37.04 0.20
N GLU A 436 -5.08 -36.01 -0.58
CA GLU A 436 -4.54 -35.72 -1.91
C GLU A 436 -3.93 -34.31 -1.98
N PRO A 437 -2.62 -34.13 -1.73
CA PRO A 437 -1.98 -32.83 -1.83
C PRO A 437 -1.86 -32.37 -3.29
N LYS A 438 -2.48 -31.24 -3.63
CA LYS A 438 -2.47 -30.62 -4.96
C LYS A 438 -1.88 -29.20 -4.87
N PRO A 439 -0.65 -28.96 -5.37
CA PRO A 439 0.03 -27.66 -5.25
C PRO A 439 -0.81 -26.46 -5.68
N GLU A 440 -1.40 -26.52 -6.88
CA GLU A 440 -2.11 -25.41 -7.51
C GLU A 440 -3.35 -24.95 -6.71
N LEU A 441 -3.99 -25.89 -6.03
CA LEU A 441 -5.15 -25.61 -5.19
C LEU A 441 -4.75 -25.02 -3.84
N HIS A 442 -3.57 -25.39 -3.31
CA HIS A 442 -3.21 -25.17 -1.91
C HIS A 442 -2.26 -23.99 -1.67
N ASP A 443 -1.70 -23.40 -2.73
CA ASP A 443 -0.78 -22.26 -2.63
C ASP A 443 -1.51 -20.94 -2.28
N SER A 444 -0.95 -20.17 -1.33
CA SER A 444 -1.47 -18.85 -0.94
C SER A 444 -0.74 -17.72 -1.69
N TYR A 445 -1.48 -16.71 -2.14
CA TYR A 445 -0.93 -15.55 -2.85
C TYR A 445 -1.76 -14.27 -2.63
N LEU A 446 -1.13 -13.13 -2.92
CA LEU A 446 -1.72 -11.80 -2.95
C LEU A 446 -1.30 -11.12 -4.26
N ASP A 447 -2.25 -10.51 -4.96
CA ASP A 447 -1.99 -9.70 -6.14
C ASP A 447 -2.17 -8.23 -5.76
N ILE A 448 -1.05 -7.50 -5.72
CA ILE A 448 -0.96 -6.16 -5.12
C ILE A 448 -0.73 -5.13 -6.21
N HIS A 449 -1.48 -4.03 -6.17
CA HIS A 449 -1.27 -2.92 -7.09
C HIS A 449 0.06 -2.20 -6.80
N PRO A 450 1.00 -2.06 -7.75
CA PRO A 450 2.36 -1.59 -7.48
C PRO A 450 2.43 -0.15 -6.96
N THR A 451 1.57 0.75 -7.43
CA THR A 451 1.60 2.16 -7.02
C THR A 451 0.80 2.45 -5.76
N LEU A 452 -0.39 1.84 -5.61
CA LEU A 452 -1.31 2.10 -4.50
C LEU A 452 -1.10 1.15 -3.31
N GLY A 453 -0.49 -0.01 -3.54
CA GLY A 453 -0.27 -1.04 -2.53
C GLY A 453 -1.51 -1.75 -2.01
N ILE A 454 -2.64 -1.62 -2.71
CA ILE A 454 -3.89 -2.30 -2.37
C ILE A 454 -3.87 -3.71 -2.98
N SER A 455 -4.20 -4.72 -2.16
CA SER A 455 -4.44 -6.08 -2.63
C SER A 455 -5.78 -6.16 -3.35
N LEU A 456 -5.76 -6.51 -4.63
CA LEU A 456 -6.96 -6.57 -5.49
C LEU A 456 -7.47 -8.00 -5.68
N ASN A 457 -6.59 -8.98 -5.56
CA ASN A 457 -6.93 -10.39 -5.57
C ASN A 457 -6.05 -11.11 -4.55
N GLY A 458 -6.53 -12.23 -4.03
CA GLY A 458 -5.78 -13.00 -3.08
C GLY A 458 -6.46 -14.32 -2.76
N LYS A 459 -5.64 -15.30 -2.45
CA LYS A 459 -6.05 -16.62 -1.98
C LYS A 459 -5.20 -16.99 -0.77
N SER A 460 -5.84 -17.43 0.30
CA SER A 460 -5.17 -17.92 1.50
C SER A 460 -5.75 -19.27 1.88
N SER A 461 -4.96 -20.34 1.77
CA SER A 461 -5.40 -21.70 2.04
C SER A 461 -4.60 -22.29 3.21
N LEU A 462 -5.29 -22.65 4.30
CA LEU A 462 -4.67 -23.19 5.52
C LEU A 462 -5.49 -24.36 6.06
N GLN A 463 -4.80 -25.39 6.55
CA GLN A 463 -5.41 -26.53 7.21
C GLN A 463 -5.21 -26.45 8.72
N LEU A 464 -6.26 -26.80 9.45
CA LEU A 464 -6.27 -27.00 10.90
C LEU A 464 -6.27 -28.50 11.21
N ASN A 465 -5.45 -28.85 12.19
CA ASN A 465 -5.23 -30.20 12.66
C ASN A 465 -5.26 -30.21 14.19
N ILE A 466 -5.47 -31.39 14.77
CA ILE A 466 -5.39 -31.59 16.22
C ILE A 466 -4.40 -32.72 16.54
N ILE A 467 -3.50 -32.49 17.50
CA ILE A 467 -2.58 -33.54 17.98
C ILE A 467 -3.24 -34.31 19.12
N VAL A 468 -3.18 -35.63 19.02
CA VAL A 468 -3.70 -36.54 20.05
C VAL A 468 -2.71 -36.59 21.20
N ARG A 469 -3.19 -36.22 22.39
CA ARG A 469 -2.49 -36.44 23.67
C ARG A 469 -3.27 -37.47 24.49
N LYS A 470 -2.61 -38.54 24.92
CA LYS A 470 -3.25 -39.67 25.61
C LYS A 470 -2.99 -39.67 27.11
N THR A 471 -3.91 -40.28 27.84
CA THR A 471 -3.75 -40.62 29.25
C THR A 471 -4.18 -42.07 29.48
N PRO A 472 -3.47 -42.85 30.31
CA PRO A 472 -3.92 -44.21 30.67
C PRO A 472 -5.23 -44.20 31.48
N LEU A 473 -5.64 -43.03 32.00
CA LEU A 473 -6.87 -42.86 32.76
C LEU A 473 -8.13 -42.85 31.89
N LEU A 474 -8.03 -42.80 30.56
CA LEU A 474 -9.18 -42.78 29.66
C LEU A 474 -8.98 -43.70 28.44
N ASN A 475 -9.86 -44.70 28.31
CA ASN A 475 -9.75 -45.70 27.25
C ASN A 475 -10.30 -45.24 25.89
N SER A 476 -11.07 -44.16 25.84
CA SER A 476 -11.70 -43.65 24.60
C SER A 476 -10.70 -43.31 23.50
N LEU A 477 -9.44 -43.00 23.85
CA LEU A 477 -8.37 -42.70 22.90
C LEU A 477 -7.38 -43.86 22.71
N SER A 478 -7.63 -45.03 23.31
CA SER A 478 -6.66 -46.13 23.39
C SER A 478 -6.17 -46.64 22.03
N PHE A 479 -7.05 -46.65 21.03
CA PHE A 479 -6.76 -47.07 19.64
C PHE A 479 -5.96 -46.04 18.82
N LEU A 480 -5.93 -44.77 19.25
CA LEU A 480 -5.12 -43.74 18.59
C LEU A 480 -3.67 -43.80 19.07
N LYS A 481 -2.70 -43.40 18.25
CA LYS A 481 -1.31 -43.26 18.69
C LYS A 481 -1.14 -41.91 19.41
N ASP A 482 -0.33 -41.90 20.47
CA ASP A 482 0.04 -40.63 21.12
C ASP A 482 0.91 -39.81 20.15
N GLY A 483 0.65 -38.50 20.06
CA GLY A 483 1.29 -37.62 19.08
C GLY A 483 0.77 -37.74 17.65
N MET A 484 -0.26 -38.54 17.40
CA MET A 484 -0.90 -38.61 16.08
C MET A 484 -1.58 -37.28 15.74
N ILE A 485 -1.35 -36.75 14.53
CA ILE A 485 -1.96 -35.51 14.06
C ILE A 485 -3.17 -35.86 13.19
N LEU A 486 -4.36 -35.47 13.64
CA LEU A 486 -5.63 -35.70 12.94
C LEU A 486 -6.00 -34.45 12.13
N PRO A 487 -6.15 -34.54 10.79
CA PRO A 487 -6.67 -33.44 9.99
C PRO A 487 -8.14 -33.18 10.34
N VAL A 488 -8.50 -31.90 10.49
CA VAL A 488 -9.85 -31.49 10.92
C VAL A 488 -10.59 -30.80 9.78
N ALA A 489 -10.00 -29.72 9.28
CA ALA A 489 -10.59 -28.89 8.24
C ALA A 489 -9.49 -28.14 7.50
N TRP A 490 -9.73 -27.76 6.24
CA TRP A 490 -8.96 -26.71 5.60
C TRP A 490 -9.88 -25.61 5.09
N ILE A 491 -9.37 -24.39 5.12
CA ILE A 491 -10.12 -23.16 4.87
C ILE A 491 -9.38 -22.38 3.80
N GLU A 492 -10.11 -22.05 2.74
CA GLU A 492 -9.66 -21.12 1.71
C GLU A 492 -10.42 -19.80 1.87
N MET A 493 -9.67 -18.72 2.00
CA MET A 493 -10.17 -17.35 1.88
C MET A 493 -9.81 -16.82 0.49
N THR A 494 -10.79 -16.35 -0.26
CA THR A 494 -10.59 -15.81 -1.62
C THR A 494 -11.36 -14.51 -1.83
N VAL A 495 -10.88 -13.69 -2.76
CA VAL A 495 -11.60 -12.53 -3.30
C VAL A 495 -11.91 -12.83 -4.77
N ASP A 496 -13.09 -13.40 -5.03
CA ASP A 496 -13.44 -13.85 -6.38
C ASP A 496 -13.83 -12.67 -7.29
N GLU A 497 -14.60 -11.70 -6.78
CA GLU A 497 -15.02 -10.51 -7.53
C GLU A 497 -14.82 -9.23 -6.74
N LEU A 498 -14.17 -8.26 -7.37
CA LEU A 498 -14.07 -6.90 -6.84
C LEU A 498 -15.31 -6.07 -7.22
N PRO A 499 -15.86 -5.28 -6.29
CA PRO A 499 -16.91 -4.33 -6.61
C PRO A 499 -16.50 -3.37 -7.73
N GLU A 500 -17.39 -3.11 -8.68
CA GLU A 500 -17.17 -2.21 -9.81
C GLU A 500 -16.71 -0.80 -9.37
N SER A 501 -17.24 -0.32 -8.24
CA SER A 501 -16.85 0.96 -7.64
C SER A 501 -15.38 1.00 -7.23
N LEU A 502 -14.84 -0.11 -6.69
CA LEU A 502 -13.44 -0.20 -6.30
C LEU A 502 -12.54 -0.36 -7.53
N ARG A 503 -12.94 -1.19 -8.50
CA ARG A 503 -12.22 -1.34 -9.79
C ARG A 503 -12.08 -0.01 -10.51
N THR A 504 -13.19 0.72 -10.63
CA THR A 504 -13.25 2.05 -11.25
C THR A 504 -12.38 3.06 -10.51
N LEU A 505 -12.41 3.05 -9.17
CA LEU A 505 -11.58 3.93 -8.36
C LEU A 505 -10.09 3.67 -8.56
N VAL A 506 -9.67 2.39 -8.58
CA VAL A 506 -8.28 1.99 -8.79
C VAL A 506 -7.82 2.33 -10.22
N TYR A 507 -8.67 2.07 -11.21
CA TYR A 507 -8.39 2.38 -12.61
C TYR A 507 -8.18 3.88 -12.83
N HIS A 508 -9.12 4.72 -12.37
CA HIS A 508 -8.98 6.18 -12.53
C HIS A 508 -7.87 6.75 -11.66
N GLY A 509 -7.69 6.21 -10.45
CA GLY A 509 -6.61 6.59 -9.54
C GLY A 509 -5.22 6.30 -10.09
N THR A 510 -5.08 5.36 -11.04
CA THR A 510 -3.81 4.96 -11.63
C THR A 510 -3.62 5.47 -13.05
N TYR A 511 -4.51 5.11 -13.97
CA TYR A 511 -4.33 5.38 -15.40
C TYR A 511 -4.80 6.77 -15.80
N SER A 512 -5.96 7.21 -15.29
CA SER A 512 -6.49 8.54 -15.66
C SER A 512 -5.67 9.67 -15.06
N THR A 513 -5.20 9.51 -13.82
CA THR A 513 -4.28 10.43 -13.15
C THR A 513 -2.91 10.44 -13.84
N ALA A 514 -2.36 9.29 -14.23
CA ALA A 514 -1.11 9.23 -15.00
C ALA A 514 -1.26 9.88 -16.39
N ALA A 515 -2.36 9.64 -17.09
CA ALA A 515 -2.64 10.29 -18.37
C ALA A 515 -2.79 11.81 -18.22
N ALA A 516 -3.47 12.28 -17.17
CA ALA A 516 -3.58 13.70 -16.86
C ALA A 516 -2.21 14.31 -16.50
N GLN A 517 -1.39 13.62 -15.72
CA GLN A 517 -0.02 14.03 -15.40
C GLN A 517 0.82 14.15 -16.67
N LEU A 518 0.79 13.14 -17.54
CA LEU A 518 1.50 13.14 -18.80
C LEU A 518 1.03 14.27 -19.72
N GLY A 519 -0.29 14.47 -19.84
CA GLY A 519 -0.90 15.55 -20.60
C GLY A 519 -0.47 16.94 -20.10
N LEU A 520 -0.51 17.17 -18.79
CA LEU A 520 -0.02 18.41 -18.16
C LEU A 520 1.48 18.60 -18.38
N THR A 521 2.26 17.53 -18.27
CA THR A 521 3.71 17.56 -18.49
C THR A 521 4.04 18.00 -19.91
N VAL A 522 3.41 17.36 -20.92
CA VAL A 522 3.57 17.72 -22.33
C VAL A 522 3.10 19.16 -22.59
N PHE A 523 1.97 19.56 -22.00
CA PHE A 523 1.46 20.92 -22.13
C PHE A 523 2.46 21.97 -21.62
N PHE A 524 3.03 21.79 -20.42
CA PHE A 524 3.99 22.74 -19.85
C PHE A 524 5.32 22.76 -20.62
N ILE A 525 5.79 21.62 -21.12
CA ILE A 525 6.99 21.56 -21.98
C ILE A 525 6.76 22.33 -23.29
N LEU A 526 5.63 22.10 -23.97
CA LEU A 526 5.30 22.82 -25.20
C LEU A 526 5.13 24.32 -24.94
N ALA A 527 4.45 24.70 -23.87
CA ALA A 527 4.29 26.09 -23.48
C ALA A 527 5.65 26.76 -23.18
N LEU A 528 6.58 26.03 -22.54
CA LEU A 528 7.94 26.51 -22.26
C LEU A 528 8.74 26.73 -23.56
N ILE A 529 8.69 25.78 -24.50
CA ILE A 529 9.38 25.89 -25.80
C ILE A 529 8.81 27.04 -26.62
N VAL A 530 7.48 27.16 -26.71
CA VAL A 530 6.82 28.22 -27.49
C VAL A 530 7.06 29.59 -26.87
N SER A 531 6.86 29.74 -25.56
CA SER A 531 7.10 31.02 -24.87
C SER A 531 8.58 31.44 -24.92
N GLY A 532 9.51 30.49 -24.76
CA GLY A 532 10.95 30.72 -24.91
C GLY A 532 11.34 31.13 -26.33
N SER A 533 10.78 30.47 -27.34
CA SER A 533 11.01 30.81 -28.76
C SER A 533 10.46 32.19 -29.10
N CYS A 534 9.24 32.51 -28.64
CA CYS A 534 8.64 33.82 -28.82
C CYS A 534 9.45 34.93 -28.11
N LEU A 535 9.95 34.67 -26.89
CA LEU A 535 10.81 35.62 -26.15
C LEU A 535 12.11 35.85 -26.91
N PHE A 536 12.74 34.79 -27.40
CA PHE A 536 13.97 34.88 -28.17
C PHE A 536 13.77 35.67 -29.47
N ILE A 537 12.72 35.35 -30.24
CA ILE A 537 12.38 36.09 -31.46
C ILE A 537 12.11 37.55 -31.12
N MET A 538 11.35 37.86 -30.08
CA MET A 538 11.04 39.23 -29.67
C MET A 538 12.30 40.02 -29.28
N LEU A 539 13.26 39.37 -28.60
CA LEU A 539 14.55 39.96 -28.24
C LEU A 539 15.47 40.17 -29.46
N VAL A 540 15.52 39.22 -30.39
CA VAL A 540 16.38 39.28 -31.60
C VAL A 540 15.81 40.21 -32.67
N THR A 541 14.50 40.17 -32.90
CA THR A 541 13.77 41.06 -33.83
C THR A 541 13.59 42.48 -33.29
N ARG A 542 14.11 42.78 -32.10
CA ARG A 542 14.26 44.14 -31.59
C ARG A 542 15.24 44.92 -32.47
N ARG A 543 14.82 45.24 -33.70
CA ARG A 543 15.42 46.29 -34.49
C ARG A 543 15.18 47.57 -33.71
N ARG A 544 16.26 48.26 -33.33
CA ARG A 544 16.18 49.68 -32.99
C ARG A 544 15.48 50.35 -34.17
N LYS A 545 14.23 50.80 -34.02
CA LYS A 545 13.54 51.56 -35.06
C LYS A 545 14.51 52.71 -35.42
N PRO A 546 15.00 52.83 -36.66
CA PRO A 546 15.83 53.98 -37.03
C PRO A 546 14.97 55.23 -36.84
N CYS A 547 15.45 56.18 -36.05
CA CYS A 547 14.67 57.34 -35.62
C CYS A 547 14.42 58.37 -36.73
N ALA A 548 14.82 58.13 -37.98
CA ALA A 548 14.53 59.01 -39.11
C ALA A 548 14.68 58.28 -40.46
N SER A 549 13.77 58.54 -41.39
CA SER A 549 14.01 58.38 -42.84
C SER A 549 14.20 59.77 -43.45
N VAL A 550 15.37 60.05 -44.00
CA VAL A 550 15.63 61.30 -44.72
C VAL A 550 14.93 61.22 -46.08
N LYS A 551 13.91 62.05 -46.31
CA LYS A 551 13.27 62.20 -47.62
C LYS A 551 13.87 63.43 -48.30
N VAL A 552 14.73 63.21 -49.30
CA VAL A 552 15.29 64.30 -50.11
C VAL A 552 14.19 64.79 -51.04
N ILE A 553 13.79 66.06 -50.90
CA ILE A 553 12.87 66.73 -51.82
C ILE A 553 13.74 67.35 -52.93
N PRO A 554 13.53 67.03 -54.21
CA PRO A 554 14.22 67.69 -55.30
C PRO A 554 13.81 69.16 -55.37
N THR A 555 14.76 70.09 -55.39
CA THR A 555 14.53 71.51 -55.65
C THR A 555 14.25 71.74 -57.13
N GLU A 556 13.04 72.18 -57.46
CA GLU A 556 12.73 72.80 -58.76
C GLU A 556 13.55 74.09 -58.91
N GLU A 557 14.27 74.21 -60.02
CA GLU A 557 15.04 75.39 -60.40
C GLU A 557 14.12 76.59 -60.66
N ALA A 558 14.35 77.68 -59.95
CA ALA A 558 13.69 78.95 -60.20
C ALA A 558 14.22 79.57 -61.50
N LYS A 559 13.36 79.76 -62.50
CA LYS A 559 13.62 80.62 -63.66
C LYS A 559 13.72 82.09 -63.22
N PRO A 560 14.62 82.90 -63.80
CA PRO A 560 14.67 84.34 -63.55
C PRO A 560 13.55 85.04 -64.33
N GLN A 561 12.86 85.99 -63.68
CA GLN A 561 11.99 86.96 -64.34
C GLN A 561 12.84 88.04 -65.03
N LEU A 562 12.48 88.40 -66.26
CA LEU A 562 12.94 89.61 -66.94
C LEU A 562 11.71 90.50 -67.22
N SER A 563 11.83 91.76 -66.78
CA SER A 563 10.99 92.97 -67.00
C SER A 563 9.48 92.86 -66.77
#